data_AF-A0A5N1JQD9-F1
#
_entry.id   AF-A0A5N1JQD9-F1
#
_cell.length_a   1.000
_cell.length_b   1.000
_cell.length_c   1.000
_cell.angle_alpha   90.00
_cell.angle_beta   90.00
_cell.angle_gamma   90.00
#
_symmetry.space_group_name_H-M   'P 1'
#
loop_
_entity.id
_entity.type
_entity.pdbx_description
1 polymer ?
#
loop_
_entity_poly.entity_id
_entity_poly.type
_entity_poly.pdbx_seq_one_letter_code
_entity_poly.pdbx_strand_id
1 'polypeptide(L)'
;MNYSSSMSSAGDKGVAENIADGKVTVPSALWKVIVILPVGSDDLNRISAQTRVIAVFIPNTNAFGEKPWSSYRVSVDEIESRTGYDLLANVPDAVELVIDLNEK
;
A
#
# COMPACT_ATOMS: atom_id res chain seq x y z
N MET A 1 -43.46 3.79 -13.46
CA MET A 1 -42.39 2.79 -13.61
C MET A 1 -41.10 3.45 -13.16
N ASN A 2 -40.68 3.18 -11.92
CA ASN A 2 -39.43 3.71 -11.38
C ASN A 2 -38.45 2.53 -11.30
N TYR A 3 -37.34 2.62 -12.03
CA TYR A 3 -36.23 1.71 -11.87
C TYR A 3 -35.47 2.09 -10.60
N SER A 4 -35.55 1.24 -9.58
CA SER A 4 -34.61 1.23 -8.46
C SER A 4 -33.77 -0.04 -8.60
N SER A 5 -32.68 0.04 -9.35
CA SER A 5 -31.65 -0.98 -9.31
C SER A 5 -30.89 -0.82 -8.00
N SER A 6 -31.37 -1.49 -6.96
CA SER A 6 -30.59 -1.80 -5.77
C SER A 6 -29.42 -2.69 -6.20
N MET A 7 -28.25 -2.11 -6.43
CA MET A 7 -27.00 -2.88 -6.49
C MET A 7 -26.69 -3.36 -5.08
N SER A 8 -27.27 -4.50 -4.72
CA SER A 8 -26.85 -5.32 -3.60
C SER A 8 -25.73 -6.24 -4.08
N SER A 9 -24.48 -5.86 -3.84
CA SER A 9 -23.34 -6.80 -3.84
C SER A 9 -22.73 -6.83 -2.45
N ALA A 10 -23.54 -7.29 -1.49
CA ALA A 10 -23.02 -7.84 -0.25
C ALA A 10 -22.30 -9.15 -0.57
N GLY A 11 -21.01 -9.23 -0.24
CA GLY A 11 -20.44 -10.55 0.07
C GLY A 11 -21.22 -11.14 1.24
N ASP A 12 -21.38 -12.45 1.27
CA ASP A 12 -22.36 -13.19 2.09
C ASP A 12 -22.25 -13.01 3.63
N LYS A 13 -21.40 -12.10 4.13
CA LYS A 13 -21.30 -11.65 5.53
C LYS A 13 -20.96 -10.16 5.74
N GLY A 14 -21.07 -9.31 4.73
CA GLY A 14 -20.83 -7.86 4.88
C GLY A 14 -19.36 -7.49 5.19
N VAL A 15 -19.09 -6.19 5.35
CA VAL A 15 -17.79 -5.65 5.77
C VAL A 15 -17.56 -6.08 7.22
N ALA A 16 -16.58 -6.95 7.47
CA ALA A 16 -16.23 -7.36 8.83
C ALA A 16 -15.22 -6.35 9.39
N GLU A 17 -15.58 -5.59 10.42
CA GLU A 17 -14.65 -4.72 11.14
C GLU A 17 -13.76 -5.53 12.10
N ASN A 18 -14.29 -6.66 12.60
CA ASN A 18 -13.57 -7.62 13.43
C ASN A 18 -13.99 -9.07 13.11
N ILE A 19 -13.03 -9.99 13.15
CA ILE A 19 -13.24 -11.45 13.02
C ILE A 19 -12.92 -12.11 14.37
N ALA A 20 -13.54 -13.26 14.65
CA ALA A 20 -13.30 -14.06 15.86
C ALA A 20 -13.58 -13.30 17.19
N ASP A 21 -14.79 -12.76 17.32
CA ASP A 21 -15.26 -12.12 18.56
C ASP A 21 -14.42 -10.91 19.00
N GLY A 22 -14.03 -10.06 18.05
CA GLY A 22 -13.26 -8.84 18.33
C GLY A 22 -11.75 -9.04 18.46
N LYS A 23 -11.24 -10.27 18.32
CA LYS A 23 -9.80 -10.58 18.53
C LYS A 23 -8.91 -10.29 17.32
N VAL A 24 -9.52 -10.14 16.14
CA VAL A 24 -8.79 -9.86 14.90
C VAL A 24 -9.43 -8.65 14.24
N THR A 25 -8.74 -7.51 14.28
CA THR A 25 -9.13 -6.32 13.53
C THR A 25 -8.85 -6.54 12.05
N VAL A 26 -9.85 -6.29 11.21
CA VAL A 26 -9.69 -6.33 9.77
C VAL A 26 -9.13 -4.97 9.33
N PRO A 27 -7.95 -4.93 8.69
CA PRO A 27 -7.37 -3.67 8.26
C PRO A 27 -8.21 -3.07 7.13
N SER A 28 -8.41 -1.75 7.15
CA SER A 28 -9.13 -1.02 6.10
C SER A 28 -8.38 -1.01 4.76
N ALA A 29 -7.06 -1.24 4.78
CA ALA A 29 -6.21 -1.35 3.61
C ALA A 29 -4.96 -2.20 3.91
N LEU A 30 -4.39 -2.76 2.85
CA LEU A 30 -3.09 -3.42 2.87
C LEU A 30 -2.09 -2.59 2.07
N TRP A 31 -0.87 -2.45 2.57
CA TRP A 31 0.20 -1.71 1.90
C TRP A 31 1.49 -2.53 1.80
N LYS A 32 2.34 -2.15 0.85
CA LYS A 32 3.67 -2.76 0.67
C LYS A 32 4.62 -1.75 0.02
N VAL A 33 5.86 -1.70 0.51
CA VAL A 33 6.99 -0.98 -0.11
C VAL A 33 8.03 -1.99 -0.56
N ILE A 34 8.54 -1.83 -1.78
CA ILE A 34 9.50 -2.73 -2.42
C ILE A 34 10.67 -1.90 -2.95
N VAL A 35 11.86 -2.11 -2.41
CA VAL A 35 13.11 -1.51 -2.89
C VAL A 35 13.78 -2.49 -3.85
N ILE A 36 14.08 -2.06 -5.08
CA ILE A 36 14.65 -2.92 -6.12
C ILE A 36 16.15 -2.66 -6.22
N LEU A 37 16.94 -3.68 -5.86
CA LEU A 37 18.41 -3.64 -5.93
C LEU A 37 18.95 -4.76 -6.83
N PRO A 38 20.04 -4.50 -7.58
CA PRO A 38 20.87 -5.57 -8.12
C PRO A 38 21.42 -6.47 -7.01
N VAL A 39 21.63 -7.74 -7.33
CA VAL A 39 22.24 -8.71 -6.41
C VAL A 39 23.64 -8.22 -6.01
N GLY A 40 23.91 -8.21 -4.70
CA GLY A 40 25.17 -7.76 -4.14
C GLY A 40 25.17 -7.88 -2.61
N SER A 41 26.20 -7.32 -1.99
CA SER A 41 26.34 -7.20 -0.52
C SER A 41 26.31 -5.73 -0.11
N ASP A 42 25.94 -5.45 1.15
CA ASP A 42 25.86 -4.10 1.71
C ASP A 42 24.70 -3.26 1.13
N ASP A 43 23.47 -3.69 1.40
CA ASP A 43 22.25 -3.22 0.72
C ASP A 43 21.98 -1.73 0.91
N LEU A 44 22.20 -1.21 2.13
CA LEU A 44 21.98 0.21 2.45
C LEU A 44 22.85 1.12 1.59
N ASN A 45 24.14 0.78 1.41
CA ASN A 45 25.07 1.59 0.62
C ASN A 45 24.81 1.51 -0.89
N ARG A 46 23.96 0.60 -1.37
CA ARG A 46 23.55 0.50 -2.77
C ARG A 46 22.26 1.25 -3.07
N ILE A 47 21.57 1.77 -2.06
CA ILE A 47 20.39 2.62 -2.25
C ILE A 47 20.86 4.03 -2.64
N SER A 48 20.29 4.55 -3.71
CA SER A 48 20.58 5.85 -4.28
C SER A 48 19.30 6.53 -4.73
N ALA A 49 19.37 7.81 -5.10
CA ALA A 49 18.23 8.54 -5.67
C ALA A 49 17.70 7.92 -6.98
N GLN A 50 18.46 7.02 -7.63
CA GLN A 50 18.04 6.30 -8.84
C GLN A 50 17.48 4.91 -8.53
N THR A 51 17.50 4.48 -7.25
CA THR A 51 16.96 3.20 -6.83
C THR A 51 15.45 3.21 -7.02
N ARG A 52 14.95 2.24 -7.78
CA ARG A 52 13.52 2.10 -8.02
C ARG A 52 12.84 1.58 -6.76
N VAL A 53 11.90 2.35 -6.23
CA VAL A 53 10.98 1.95 -5.16
C VAL A 53 9.58 1.80 -5.74
N ILE A 54 8.87 0.76 -5.29
CA ILE A 54 7.45 0.55 -5.64
C ILE A 54 6.66 0.47 -4.34
N ALA A 55 5.81 1.46 -4.12
CA ALA A 55 4.84 1.48 -3.04
C ALA A 55 3.42 1.22 -3.58
N VAL A 56 2.64 0.43 -2.84
CA VAL A 56 1.23 0.17 -3.15
C VAL A 56 0.37 0.30 -1.89
N PHE A 57 -0.83 0.86 -2.05
CA PHE A 57 -1.84 0.95 -1.01
C PHE A 57 -3.18 0.46 -1.55
N ILE A 58 -3.63 -0.69 -1.06
CA ILE A 58 -4.78 -1.40 -1.62
C ILE A 58 -5.93 -1.40 -0.60
N PRO A 59 -7.05 -0.74 -0.90
CA PRO A 59 -8.24 -0.80 -0.05
C PRO A 59 -8.72 -2.24 0.12
N ASN A 60 -8.99 -2.65 1.36
CA ASN A 60 -9.48 -3.98 1.68
C ASN A 60 -11.00 -4.04 1.46
N THR A 61 -11.42 -4.01 0.19
CA THR A 61 -12.82 -4.02 -0.23
C THR A 61 -13.13 -5.26 -1.06
N ASN A 62 -14.40 -5.66 -1.15
CA ASN A 62 -14.83 -6.83 -1.92
C ASN A 62 -14.59 -6.69 -3.44
N ALA A 63 -14.26 -5.49 -3.92
CA ALA A 63 -13.85 -5.22 -5.30
C ALA A 63 -12.35 -5.52 -5.57
N PHE A 64 -11.65 -6.08 -4.58
CA PHE A 64 -10.26 -6.48 -4.73
C PHE A 64 -10.10 -7.48 -5.89
N GLY A 65 -9.20 -7.17 -6.83
CA GLY A 65 -8.97 -7.97 -8.04
C GLY A 65 -9.62 -7.42 -9.31
N GLU A 66 -10.51 -6.42 -9.22
CA GLU A 66 -11.12 -5.78 -10.41
C GLU A 66 -10.13 -4.91 -11.21
N LYS A 67 -9.02 -4.49 -10.58
CA LYS A 67 -7.96 -3.68 -11.20
C LYS A 67 -6.60 -4.36 -11.02
N PRO A 68 -5.66 -4.23 -11.98
CA PRO A 68 -4.31 -4.71 -11.79
C PRO A 68 -3.64 -3.98 -10.61
N TRP A 69 -2.78 -4.68 -9.88
CA TRP A 69 -2.11 -4.16 -8.67
C TRP A 69 -1.39 -2.81 -8.91
N SER A 70 -0.88 -2.60 -10.13
CA SER A 70 -0.19 -1.38 -10.53
C SER A 70 -1.07 -0.13 -10.47
N SER A 71 -2.40 -0.29 -10.49
CA SER A 71 -3.36 0.80 -10.35
C SER A 71 -3.36 1.40 -8.94
N TYR A 72 -2.86 0.65 -7.95
CA TYR A 72 -2.80 1.05 -6.53
C TYR A 72 -1.43 1.59 -6.13
N ARG A 73 -0.58 1.93 -7.10
CA ARG A 73 0.72 2.56 -6.82
C ARG A 73 0.51 3.95 -6.22
N VAL A 74 1.23 4.19 -5.14
CA VAL A 74 1.32 5.45 -4.39
C VAL A 74 2.79 5.77 -4.15
N SER A 75 3.09 6.93 -3.58
CA SER A 75 4.42 7.26 -3.05
C SER A 75 4.69 6.54 -1.70
N VAL A 76 5.93 6.53 -1.23
CA VAL A 76 6.23 6.03 0.13
C VAL A 76 5.70 7.04 1.16
N ASP A 77 5.90 8.35 0.92
CA ASP A 77 5.31 9.45 1.70
C ASP A 77 3.81 9.25 1.96
N GLU A 78 3.04 8.81 0.96
CA GLU A 78 1.60 8.60 1.13
C GLU A 78 1.32 7.46 2.12
N ILE A 79 2.12 6.39 2.14
CA ILE A 79 1.99 5.31 3.12
C ILE A 79 2.37 5.81 4.51
N GLU A 80 3.44 6.56 4.65
CA GLU A 80 3.88 7.15 5.92
C GLU A 80 2.82 8.08 6.50
N SER A 81 2.28 8.98 5.68
CA SER A 81 1.21 9.90 6.09
C SER A 81 -0.05 9.17 6.60
N ARG A 82 -0.34 7.97 6.07
CA ARG A 82 -1.50 7.15 6.44
C ARG A 82 -1.24 6.25 7.64
N THR A 83 0.01 5.88 7.90
CA THR A 83 0.38 4.87 8.91
C THR A 83 1.07 5.46 10.14
N GLY A 84 1.69 6.63 10.00
CA GLY A 84 2.54 7.24 11.02
C GLY A 84 3.91 6.56 11.18
N TYR A 85 4.29 5.68 10.24
CA TYR A 85 5.63 5.08 10.21
C TYR A 85 6.62 5.95 9.47
N ASP A 86 7.88 5.74 9.83
CA ASP A 86 9.08 6.26 9.18
C ASP A 86 9.75 5.07 8.49
N LEU A 87 9.47 4.90 7.20
CA LEU A 87 9.91 3.80 6.37
C LEU A 87 11.23 4.18 5.72
N LEU A 88 12.12 3.20 5.55
CA LEU A 88 13.45 3.42 4.95
C LEU A 88 14.39 4.35 5.76
N ALA A 89 14.02 4.76 6.99
CA ALA A 89 14.77 5.59 7.95
C ALA A 89 16.29 5.31 8.18
N ASN A 90 16.83 4.21 7.66
CA ASN A 90 18.27 3.92 7.67
C ASN A 90 18.99 4.35 6.36
N VAL A 91 18.23 4.84 5.37
CA VAL A 91 18.74 5.47 4.15
C VAL A 91 19.11 6.91 4.49
N PRO A 92 20.21 7.47 3.94
CA PRO A 92 20.52 8.88 4.18
C PRO A 92 19.37 9.80 3.75
N ASP A 93 19.01 10.79 4.58
CA ASP A 93 17.84 11.66 4.40
C ASP A 93 17.74 12.27 2.99
N ALA A 94 18.87 12.65 2.41
CA ALA A 94 18.92 13.25 1.07
C ALA A 94 18.54 12.26 -0.05
N VAL A 95 18.76 10.96 0.16
CA VAL A 95 18.36 9.89 -0.77
C VAL A 95 16.92 9.48 -0.48
N GLU A 96 16.57 9.31 0.80
CA GLU A 96 15.22 8.98 1.28
C GLU A 96 14.17 9.94 0.71
N LEU A 97 14.39 11.25 0.88
CA LEU A 97 13.52 12.30 0.35
C LEU A 97 13.24 12.13 -1.15
N VAL A 98 14.23 11.70 -1.94
CA VAL A 98 14.07 11.54 -3.38
C VAL A 98 13.31 10.26 -3.71
N ILE A 99 13.59 9.16 -3.02
CA ILE A 99 12.97 7.87 -3.34
C ILE A 99 11.52 7.79 -2.83
N ASP A 100 11.17 8.55 -1.79
CA ASP A 100 9.84 8.50 -1.19
C ASP A 100 8.83 9.39 -1.90
N LEU A 101 9.26 10.52 -2.47
CA LEU A 101 8.44 11.47 -3.24
C LEU A 101 8.09 11.02 -4.67
N ASN A 102 8.67 9.92 -5.17
CA ASN A 102 8.48 9.51 -6.56
C ASN A 102 7.03 9.06 -6.82
N GLU A 103 6.24 9.93 -7.45
CA GLU A 103 4.93 9.59 -8.01
C GLU A 103 5.06 9.13 -9.48
N LYS A 104 4.55 7.92 -9.74
CA LYS A 104 4.32 7.21 -11.03
C LYS A 104 5.31 7.38 -12.19
#